data_AF-A0A832I3E4-F1
#
_entry.id   AF-A0A832I3E4-F1
#
_cell.length_a   1.000
_cell.length_b   1.000
_cell.length_c   1.000
_cell.angle_alpha   90.00
_cell.angle_beta   90.00
_cell.angle_gamma   90.00
#
_symmetry.space_group_name_H-M   'P 1'
#
loop_
_entity.id
_entity.type
_entity.pdbx_description
1 polymer ?
#
loop_
_entity_poly.entity_id
_entity_poly.type
_entity_poly.pdbx_seq_one_letter_code
_entity_poly.pdbx_strand_id
1 'polypeptide(L)'
;MSASRARRGPWARVEPALVALVALHSAALGVAAMAAPEAGLRLSGFGEASPLFFPRQVGVFHVVVAAAYAIEYVRYRGVTILLVAKAIAVAFLGAALLAGPQPWVVPFSAAADAAMGLAVAFVRARARAEARAR
;
A
#
# COMPACT_ATOMS: atom_id res chain seq x y z
N MET A 1 35.35 -6.00 -8.38
CA MET A 1 34.00 -5.72 -7.82
C MET A 1 34.08 -5.81 -6.31
N SER A 2 34.06 -4.65 -5.68
CA SER A 2 34.57 -4.39 -4.33
C SER A 2 33.71 -4.98 -3.20
N ALA A 3 34.40 -5.38 -2.13
CA ALA A 3 33.92 -5.93 -0.88
C ALA A 3 33.09 -4.94 -0.02
N SER A 4 32.14 -4.21 -0.61
CA SER A 4 31.34 -3.17 0.06
C SER A 4 29.89 -3.57 0.36
N ARG A 5 29.50 -4.84 0.16
CA ARG A 5 28.34 -5.41 0.87
C ARG A 5 28.74 -5.66 2.32
N ALA A 6 29.08 -4.60 3.05
CA ALA A 6 28.99 -4.59 4.50
C ALA A 6 27.63 -5.22 4.82
N ARG A 7 27.62 -6.32 5.59
CA ARG A 7 26.45 -7.17 5.80
C ARG A 7 25.34 -6.31 6.38
N ARG A 8 24.49 -5.73 5.51
CA ARG A 8 23.26 -5.03 5.91
C ARG A 8 22.53 -5.99 6.83
N GLY A 9 22.08 -5.49 7.98
CA GLY A 9 21.29 -6.29 8.91
C GLY A 9 20.05 -6.87 8.20
N PRO A 10 19.50 -7.98 8.69
CA PRO A 10 18.37 -8.65 8.06
C PRO A 10 17.23 -7.69 7.70
N TRP A 11 16.89 -6.75 8.59
CA TRP A 11 15.80 -5.80 8.37
C TRP A 11 16.07 -4.82 7.23
N ALA A 12 17.31 -4.33 7.12
CA ALA A 12 17.73 -3.47 6.01
C ALA A 12 17.73 -4.17 4.63
N ARG A 13 17.66 -5.52 4.60
CA ARG A 13 17.48 -6.29 3.35
C ARG A 13 16.02 -6.59 3.04
N VAL A 14 15.18 -6.71 4.07
CA VAL A 14 13.75 -6.97 3.94
C VAL A 14 12.99 -5.70 3.54
N GLU A 15 13.39 -4.53 4.04
CA GLU A 15 12.70 -3.25 3.79
C GLU A 15 12.45 -2.96 2.29
N PRO A 16 13.44 -3.09 1.38
CA PRO A 16 13.19 -2.85 -0.05
C PRO A 16 12.18 -3.83 -0.66
N ALA A 17 12.23 -5.10 -0.29
CA ALA A 17 11.33 -6.12 -0.81
C ALA A 17 9.89 -5.86 -0.35
N LEU A 18 9.72 -5.51 0.94
CA LEU A 18 8.41 -5.20 1.49
C LEU A 18 7.80 -3.95 0.83
N VAL A 19 8.58 -2.88 0.67
CA VAL A 19 8.09 -1.65 0.00
C VAL A 19 7.73 -1.95 -1.46
N ALA A 20 8.54 -2.74 -2.17
CA ALA A 20 8.25 -3.15 -3.54
C ALA A 20 6.95 -3.98 -3.62
N LEU A 21 6.73 -4.92 -2.70
CA LEU A 21 5.50 -5.71 -2.65
C LEU A 21 4.27 -4.84 -2.41
N VAL A 22 4.33 -3.88 -1.48
CA VAL A 22 3.22 -2.95 -1.22
C VAL A 22 2.94 -2.07 -2.44
N ALA A 23 3.99 -1.54 -3.09
CA ALA A 23 3.85 -0.74 -4.29
C ALA A 23 3.24 -1.55 -5.45
N LEU A 24 3.73 -2.78 -5.69
CA LEU A 24 3.19 -3.67 -6.72
C LEU A 24 1.74 -4.05 -6.45
N HIS A 25 1.38 -4.35 -5.20
CA HIS A 25 0.00 -4.62 -4.81
C HIS A 25 -0.91 -3.42 -5.09
N SER A 26 -0.51 -2.21 -4.69
CA SER A 26 -1.27 -0.99 -4.97
C SER A 26 -1.39 -0.73 -6.47
N ALA A 27 -0.32 -0.92 -7.25
CA ALA A 27 -0.36 -0.78 -8.70
C ALA A 27 -1.29 -1.82 -9.35
N ALA A 28 -1.25 -3.08 -8.89
CA ALA A 28 -2.10 -4.15 -9.41
C ALA A 28 -3.59 -3.87 -9.17
N LEU A 29 -3.96 -3.42 -7.97
CA LEU A 29 -5.34 -2.97 -7.69
C LEU A 29 -5.72 -1.78 -8.58
N GLY A 30 -4.80 -0.83 -8.78
CA GLY A 30 -5.01 0.32 -9.64
C GLY A 30 -5.29 -0.06 -11.10
N VAL A 31 -4.44 -0.91 -11.67
CA VAL A 31 -4.59 -1.42 -13.04
C VAL A 31 -5.87 -2.23 -13.18
N ALA A 32 -6.20 -3.10 -12.22
CA ALA A 32 -7.43 -3.89 -12.25
C ALA A 32 -8.68 -2.99 -12.24
N ALA A 33 -8.72 -1.97 -11.37
CA ALA A 33 -9.83 -1.03 -11.29
C ALA A 33 -9.98 -0.17 -12.56
N MET A 34 -8.87 0.17 -13.24
CA MET A 34 -8.91 0.86 -14.52
C MET A 34 -9.36 -0.03 -15.67
N ALA A 35 -8.86 -1.28 -15.73
CA ALA A 35 -9.06 -2.18 -16.86
C ALA A 35 -10.42 -2.89 -16.80
N ALA A 36 -10.87 -3.30 -15.62
CA ALA A 36 -12.06 -4.11 -15.42
C ALA A 36 -12.89 -3.64 -14.19
N PRO A 37 -13.36 -2.38 -14.17
CA PRO A 37 -14.07 -1.82 -13.01
C PRO A 37 -15.35 -2.59 -12.64
N GLU A 38 -16.13 -3.04 -13.63
CA GLU A 38 -17.38 -3.78 -13.39
C GLU A 38 -17.14 -5.15 -12.76
N ALA A 39 -16.12 -5.87 -13.24
CA ALA A 39 -15.69 -7.13 -12.63
C ALA A 39 -15.20 -6.89 -11.19
N GLY A 40 -14.43 -5.81 -10.99
CA GLY A 40 -13.97 -5.39 -9.67
C GLY A 40 -15.13 -5.14 -8.71
N LEU A 41 -16.14 -4.36 -9.11
CA LEU A 41 -17.33 -4.06 -8.30
C LEU A 41 -18.08 -5.34 -7.91
N ARG A 42 -18.36 -6.22 -8.88
CA ARG A 42 -19.03 -7.51 -8.63
C ARG A 42 -18.26 -8.40 -7.66
N LEU A 43 -16.95 -8.57 -7.86
CA LEU A 43 -16.11 -9.42 -6.99
C LEU A 43 -16.03 -8.89 -5.57
N SER A 44 -16.05 -7.57 -5.43
CA SER A 44 -15.93 -6.90 -4.14
C SER A 44 -17.28 -6.75 -3.41
N GLY A 45 -18.36 -7.25 -4.01
CA GLY A 45 -19.71 -7.23 -3.43
C GLY A 45 -20.40 -5.87 -3.54
N PHE A 46 -19.83 -4.94 -4.31
CA PHE A 46 -20.53 -3.72 -4.71
C PHE A 46 -21.49 -4.02 -5.87
N GLY A 47 -22.57 -3.24 -5.95
CA GLY A 47 -23.49 -3.27 -7.08
C GLY A 47 -22.86 -2.68 -8.35
N GLU A 48 -23.66 -2.60 -9.41
CA GLU A 48 -23.27 -1.91 -10.63
C GLU A 48 -23.08 -0.40 -10.37
N ALA A 49 -22.07 0.20 -11.01
CA ALA A 49 -21.84 1.63 -10.96
C ALA A 49 -21.93 2.22 -12.36
N SER A 50 -22.78 3.24 -12.53
CA SER A 50 -22.85 4.04 -13.74
C SER A 50 -22.94 5.52 -13.36
N PRO A 51 -22.02 6.39 -13.82
CA PRO A 51 -20.94 6.12 -14.78
C PRO A 51 -19.70 5.45 -14.16
N LEU A 52 -18.91 4.73 -14.97
CA LEU A 52 -17.66 4.06 -14.56
C LEU A 52 -16.46 5.00 -14.32
N PHE A 53 -16.67 6.31 -14.37
CA PHE A 53 -15.60 7.30 -14.19
C PHE A 53 -14.92 7.17 -12.82
N PHE A 54 -15.69 7.15 -11.72
CA PHE A 54 -15.13 7.07 -10.36
C PHE A 54 -14.41 5.75 -10.07
N PRO A 55 -14.95 4.56 -10.40
CA PRO A 55 -14.20 3.31 -10.27
C PRO A 55 -12.85 3.33 -11.01
N ARG A 56 -12.81 3.86 -12.23
CA ARG A 56 -11.55 4.00 -13.00
C ARG A 56 -10.62 5.03 -12.36
N GLN A 57 -11.16 6.15 -11.87
CA GLN A 57 -10.40 7.20 -11.20
C GLN A 57 -9.73 6.67 -9.90
N VAL A 58 -10.43 5.85 -9.12
CA VAL A 58 -9.84 5.14 -7.97
C VAL A 58 -8.63 4.33 -8.40
N GLY A 59 -8.71 3.68 -9.57
CA GLY A 59 -7.60 2.94 -10.14
C GLY A 59 -6.39 3.82 -10.49
N VAL A 60 -6.62 4.98 -11.10
CA VAL A 60 -5.57 5.97 -11.39
C VAL A 60 -4.87 6.41 -10.10
N PHE A 61 -5.62 6.73 -9.05
CA PHE A 61 -5.03 7.15 -7.77
C PHE A 61 -4.18 6.06 -7.11
N HIS A 62 -4.58 4.79 -7.23
CA HIS A 62 -3.77 3.66 -6.76
C HIS A 62 -2.43 3.53 -7.50
N VAL A 63 -2.41 3.78 -8.81
CA VAL A 63 -1.16 3.79 -9.59
C VAL A 63 -0.28 4.97 -9.20
N VAL A 64 -0.86 6.17 -9.06
CA VAL A 64 -0.13 7.36 -8.63
C VAL A 64 0.51 7.17 -7.26
N VAL A 65 -0.23 6.63 -6.29
CA VAL A 65 0.29 6.43 -4.94
C VAL A 65 1.35 5.32 -4.90
N ALA A 66 1.19 4.25 -5.69
CA ALA A 66 2.21 3.21 -5.85
C ALA A 66 3.52 3.77 -6.42
N ALA A 67 3.43 4.63 -7.44
CA ALA A 67 4.57 5.32 -8.01
C ALA A 67 5.24 6.24 -6.98
N ALA A 68 4.43 6.97 -6.17
CA ALA A 68 4.95 7.82 -5.11
C ALA A 68 5.74 7.01 -4.06
N TYR A 69 5.25 5.82 -3.66
CA TYR A 69 6.00 4.93 -2.75
C TYR A 69 7.33 4.51 -3.35
N ALA A 70 7.33 4.09 -4.62
CA ALA A 70 8.53 3.64 -5.32
C ALA A 70 9.55 4.79 -5.47
N ILE A 71 9.10 5.98 -5.88
CA ILE A 71 9.94 7.17 -6.04
C ILE A 71 10.52 7.58 -4.68
N GLU A 72 9.71 7.67 -3.63
CA GLU A 72 10.18 8.04 -2.28
C GLU A 72 11.26 7.06 -1.82
N TYR A 73 11.02 5.77 -1.98
CA TYR A 73 11.94 4.75 -1.49
C TYR A 73 13.23 4.69 -2.31
N VAL A 74 13.15 4.77 -3.65
CA VAL A 74 14.32 4.71 -4.53
C VAL A 74 15.20 5.95 -4.38
N ARG A 75 14.60 7.14 -4.28
CA ARG A 75 15.33 8.42 -4.22
C ARG A 75 15.78 8.79 -2.82
N TYR A 76 14.93 8.60 -1.82
CA TYR A 76 15.13 9.13 -0.47
C TYR A 76 15.25 8.04 0.60
N ARG A 77 15.01 6.75 0.25
CA ARG A 77 14.93 5.65 1.24
C ARG A 77 13.91 5.95 2.35
N GLY A 78 12.88 6.73 1.99
CA GLY A 78 11.74 7.09 2.84
C GLY A 78 10.58 6.13 2.66
N VAL A 79 9.71 6.06 3.66
CA VAL A 79 8.46 5.28 3.64
C VAL A 79 7.27 6.12 4.12
N THR A 80 7.44 7.43 4.21
CA THR A 80 6.48 8.35 4.83
C THR A 80 5.19 8.41 4.03
N ILE A 81 5.28 8.51 2.71
CA ILE A 81 4.11 8.56 1.83
C ILE A 81 3.32 7.26 1.95
N LEU A 82 4.01 6.12 1.99
CA LEU A 82 3.40 4.81 2.22
C LEU A 82 2.64 4.76 3.53
N LEU A 83 3.29 5.12 4.64
CA LEU A 83 2.67 5.07 5.97
C LEU A 83 1.49 6.03 6.09
N VAL A 84 1.61 7.26 5.58
CA VAL A 84 0.52 8.25 5.58
C VAL A 84 -0.66 7.76 4.75
N ALA A 85 -0.42 7.27 3.53
CA ALA A 85 -1.48 6.77 2.68
C ALA A 85 -2.21 5.56 3.29
N LYS A 86 -1.47 4.61 3.90
CA LYS A 86 -2.08 3.49 4.62
C LYS A 86 -2.89 3.95 5.84
N ALA A 87 -2.39 4.91 6.60
CA ALA A 87 -3.12 5.46 7.73
C ALA A 87 -4.43 6.15 7.30
N ILE A 88 -4.39 6.95 6.22
CA ILE A 88 -5.58 7.61 5.65
C ILE A 88 -6.57 6.56 5.14
N ALA A 89 -6.10 5.52 4.44
CA ALA A 89 -6.97 4.46 3.94
C ALA A 89 -7.68 3.71 5.09
N VAL A 90 -6.94 3.33 6.14
CA VAL A 90 -7.52 2.68 7.32
C VAL A 90 -8.54 3.59 8.02
N ALA A 91 -8.24 4.88 8.18
CA ALA A 91 -9.16 5.83 8.78
C ALA A 91 -10.44 6.00 7.95
N PHE A 92 -10.30 6.15 6.62
CA PHE A 92 -11.43 6.26 5.70
C PHE A 92 -12.31 5.00 5.71
N LEU A 93 -11.71 3.82 5.61
CA LEU A 93 -12.45 2.55 5.60
C LEU A 93 -13.09 2.27 6.97
N GLY A 94 -12.40 2.62 8.06
CA GLY A 94 -12.97 2.57 9.40
C GLY A 94 -14.20 3.47 9.55
N ALA A 95 -14.13 4.71 9.06
CA ALA A 95 -15.28 5.61 9.05
C ALA A 95 -16.43 5.07 8.20
N ALA A 96 -16.15 4.45 7.04
CA ALA A 96 -17.18 3.83 6.20
C ALA A 96 -17.88 2.65 6.88
N LEU A 97 -17.14 1.83 7.65
CA LEU A 97 -17.71 0.73 8.46
C LEU A 97 -18.59 1.24 9.60
N LEU A 98 -18.23 2.38 10.20
CA LEU A 98 -19.05 3.02 11.25
C LEU A 98 -20.32 3.68 10.68
N ALA A 99 -20.29 4.10 9.41
CA ALA A 99 -21.41 4.77 8.76
C ALA A 99 -22.55 3.82 8.35
N GLY A 100 -22.31 2.51 8.28
CA GLY A 100 -23.34 1.51 7.97
C GLY A 100 -22.79 0.21 7.40
N PRO A 101 -23.67 -0.72 7.00
CA PRO A 101 -23.28 -1.99 6.39
C PRO A 101 -22.48 -1.77 5.11
N GLN A 102 -21.33 -2.45 5.00
CA GLN A 102 -20.45 -2.39 3.84
C GLN A 102 -20.23 -3.79 3.27
N PRO A 103 -19.92 -3.92 1.97
CA PRO A 103 -19.49 -5.18 1.39
C PRO A 103 -18.24 -5.72 2.10
N TRP A 104 -18.05 -7.05 2.06
CA TRP A 104 -16.97 -7.77 2.74
C TRP A 104 -15.57 -7.24 2.41
N VAL A 105 -15.40 -6.66 1.22
CA VAL A 105 -14.13 -6.10 0.75
C VAL A 105 -13.67 -4.94 1.63
N VAL A 106 -14.59 -4.13 2.18
CA VAL A 106 -14.26 -2.92 2.94
C VAL A 106 -13.53 -3.25 4.24
N PRO A 107 -14.05 -4.13 5.12
CA PRO A 107 -13.31 -4.53 6.33
C PRO A 107 -12.04 -5.32 5.99
N PHE A 108 -12.05 -6.13 4.93
CA PHE A 108 -10.84 -6.83 4.47
C PHE A 108 -9.74 -5.84 4.03
N SER A 109 -10.08 -4.84 3.22
CA SER A 109 -9.16 -3.78 2.78
C SER A 109 -8.63 -2.98 3.96
N ALA A 110 -9.48 -2.64 4.94
CA ALA A 110 -9.04 -1.92 6.14
C ALA A 110 -7.99 -2.72 6.91
N ALA A 111 -8.23 -4.02 7.11
CA ALA A 111 -7.29 -4.90 7.78
C ALA A 111 -5.98 -5.07 6.97
N ALA A 112 -6.07 -5.23 5.65
CA ALA A 112 -4.92 -5.37 4.77
C ALA A 112 -4.05 -4.11 4.76
N ASP A 113 -4.66 -2.92 4.70
CA ASP A 113 -3.94 -1.64 4.74
C ASP A 113 -3.28 -1.39 6.10
N ALA A 114 -3.96 -1.73 7.19
CA ALA A 114 -3.37 -1.67 8.53
C ALA A 114 -2.17 -2.62 8.65
N ALA A 115 -2.32 -3.87 8.21
CA ALA A 115 -1.25 -4.86 8.24
C ALA A 115 -0.02 -4.42 7.43
N MET A 116 -0.23 -3.92 6.20
CA MET A 116 0.85 -3.39 5.36
C MET A 116 1.54 -2.19 6.01
N GLY A 117 0.78 -1.23 6.53
CA GLY A 117 1.33 -0.04 7.19
C GLY A 117 2.16 -0.40 8.43
N LEU A 118 1.62 -1.27 9.29
CA LEU A 118 2.30 -1.73 10.50
C LEU A 118 3.56 -2.55 10.18
N ALA A 119 3.50 -3.43 9.18
CA ALA A 119 4.66 -4.20 8.74
C ALA A 119 5.80 -3.29 8.27
N VAL A 120 5.49 -2.29 7.44
CA VAL A 120 6.51 -1.32 6.97
C VAL A 120 7.06 -0.50 8.13
N ALA A 121 6.20 0.01 9.02
CA ALA A 121 6.62 0.78 10.18
C ALA A 121 7.55 -0.03 11.10
N PHE A 122 7.19 -1.29 11.37
CA PHE A 122 7.99 -2.20 12.17
C PHE A 122 9.36 -2.47 11.54
N VAL A 123 9.39 -2.87 10.26
CA VAL A 123 10.65 -3.15 9.55
C VAL A 123 11.54 -1.90 9.51
N ARG A 124 10.95 -0.73 9.25
CA ARG A 124 11.67 0.55 9.26
C ARG A 124 12.29 0.87 10.62
N ALA A 125 11.53 0.68 11.69
CA ALA A 125 12.02 0.90 13.06
C ALA A 125 13.19 -0.03 13.38
N ARG A 126 13.10 -1.32 13.02
CA ARG A 126 14.18 -2.30 13.22
C ARG A 126 15.41 -1.98 12.39
N ALA A 127 15.26 -1.63 11.11
CA ALA A 127 16.38 -1.26 10.25
C ALA A 127 17.11 0.00 10.76
N ARG A 128 16.38 0.98 11.30
CA ARG A 128 16.97 2.17 11.94
C ARG A 128 17.71 1.84 13.22
N ALA A 129 17.18 0.95 14.06
CA ALA A 129 17.85 0.52 15.28
C ALA A 129 19.17 -0.21 14.97
N GLU A 130 19.19 -1.10 13.98
CA GLU A 130 20.41 -1.77 13.51
C GLU A 130 21.47 -0.81 12.98
N ALA A 131 21.05 0.30 12.36
CA ALA A 131 21.96 1.32 11.86
C ALA A 131 22.55 2.20 12.96
N ARG A 132 21.84 2.41 14.08
CA ARG A 132 22.30 3.19 15.23
C ARG A 132 23.23 2.41 16.16
N ALA A 133 23.11 1.08 16.19
CA ALA A 133 23.94 0.20 17.00
C ALA A 133 25.31 -0.12 16.36
N ARG A 134 25.62 0.49 15.21
CA ARG A 134 26.87 0.35 14.47
C ARG A 134 27.55 1.70 14.39
#